data_AF-A0A2E4L7V5-F1
#
_entry.id   AF-A0A2E4L7V5-F1
#
_cell.length_a   1.000
_cell.length_b   1.000
_cell.length_c   1.000
_cell.angle_alpha   90.00
_cell.angle_beta   90.00
_cell.angle_gamma   90.00
#
_symmetry.space_group_name_H-M   'P 1'
#
loop_
_entity.id
_entity.type
_entity.pdbx_description
1 polymer ?
#
loop_
_entity_poly.entity_id
_entity_poly.type
_entity_poly.pdbx_seq_one_letter_code
_entity_poly.pdbx_strand_id
1 'polypeptide(L)'
;MINHFIKTILCCSLLFIALSATSQRKYSIVKVIDDLRYSWDEAAIALKDYQGIQSFCANKADKEKTLKLLDDIHHWDTTLYYVVKKKYEETQDKEAEITLRDIETLETDFTTLKFKEFIQDECGQIKVIRDDFDEVTIKQYEKAIRKFEKELIAYINIITERIDNIDEHIHHLHLD
;
A
#
# COMPACT_ATOMS: atom_id res chain seq x y z
N MET A 1 -59.02 8.21 -17.44
CA MET A 1 -58.28 8.21 -16.15
C MET A 1 -57.08 7.26 -16.17
N ILE A 2 -57.22 6.01 -16.64
CA ILE A 2 -56.17 4.98 -16.68
C ILE A 2 -54.93 5.39 -17.51
N ASN A 3 -55.12 6.03 -18.68
CA ASN A 3 -54.00 6.48 -19.53
C ASN A 3 -53.11 7.58 -18.91
N HIS A 4 -53.66 8.37 -17.99
CA HIS A 4 -52.86 9.40 -17.32
C HIS A 4 -52.01 8.77 -16.21
N PHE A 5 -52.58 7.79 -15.50
CA PHE A 5 -51.90 7.06 -14.43
C PHE A 5 -50.71 6.24 -14.96
N ILE A 6 -50.88 5.56 -16.11
CA ILE A 6 -49.81 4.79 -16.77
C ILE A 6 -48.67 5.71 -17.23
N LYS A 7 -48.99 6.89 -17.81
CA LYS A 7 -47.98 7.87 -18.23
C LYS A 7 -47.20 8.44 -17.04
N THR A 8 -47.87 8.70 -15.92
CA THR A 8 -47.22 9.19 -14.70
C THR A 8 -46.28 8.13 -14.11
N ILE A 9 -46.71 6.86 -14.05
CA ILE A 9 -45.86 5.77 -13.58
C ILE A 9 -44.64 5.58 -14.49
N LEU A 10 -44.82 5.57 -15.81
CA LEU A 10 -43.70 5.40 -16.75
C LEU A 10 -42.67 6.53 -16.65
N CYS A 11 -43.14 7.77 -16.46
CA CYS A 11 -42.28 8.95 -16.28
C CYS A 11 -41.50 8.89 -14.95
N CYS A 12 -42.14 8.48 -13.86
CA CYS A 12 -41.48 8.27 -12.58
C CYS A 12 -40.43 7.15 -12.64
N SER A 13 -40.71 6.03 -13.33
CA SER A 13 -39.74 4.94 -13.50
C SER A 13 -38.49 5.38 -14.27
N LEU A 14 -38.65 6.20 -15.31
CA LEU A 14 -37.53 6.75 -16.10
C LEU A 14 -36.68 7.73 -15.28
N LEU A 15 -37.31 8.54 -14.40
CA LEU A 15 -36.61 9.42 -13.47
C LEU A 15 -35.80 8.65 -12.41
N PHE A 16 -36.33 7.54 -11.88
CA PHE A 16 -35.60 6.70 -10.92
C PHE A 16 -34.40 5.97 -11.54
N ILE A 17 -34.49 5.55 -12.80
CA ILE A 17 -33.36 4.94 -13.52
C ILE A 17 -32.27 6.00 -13.80
N ALA A 18 -32.66 7.23 -14.15
CA ALA A 18 -31.72 8.33 -14.38
C ALA A 18 -31.00 8.78 -13.09
N LEU A 19 -31.68 8.78 -11.93
CA LEU A 19 -31.05 9.12 -10.64
C LEU A 19 -30.10 8.03 -10.12
N SER A 20 -30.30 6.77 -10.53
CA SER A 20 -29.43 5.66 -10.12
C SER A 20 -28.07 5.68 -10.83
N ALA A 21 -27.94 6.40 -11.95
CA ALA A 21 -26.71 6.49 -12.74
C ALA A 21 -25.69 7.50 -12.18
N THR A 22 -26.06 8.33 -11.20
CA THR A 22 -25.20 9.37 -10.62
C THR A 22 -24.77 9.02 -9.20
N SER A 23 -24.03 7.92 -9.01
CA SER A 23 -23.37 7.63 -7.73
C SER A 23 -22.18 6.66 -7.88
N GLN A 24 -21.37 6.81 -8.93
CA GLN A 24 -19.98 6.36 -8.82
C GLN A 24 -19.19 7.56 -8.29
N ARG A 25 -18.86 7.57 -6.99
CA ARG A 25 -17.76 8.43 -6.51
C ARG A 25 -16.52 7.99 -7.27
N LYS A 26 -16.16 8.73 -8.32
CA LYS A 26 -14.80 8.71 -8.84
C LYS A 26 -13.94 9.30 -7.73
N TYR A 27 -13.31 8.44 -6.95
CA TYR A 27 -12.20 8.88 -6.11
C TYR A 27 -11.09 9.35 -7.07
N SER A 28 -10.51 10.53 -6.84
CA SER A 28 -9.29 10.91 -7.56
C SER A 28 -8.22 9.91 -7.14
N ILE A 29 -7.55 9.30 -8.12
CA ILE A 29 -6.49 8.34 -7.86
C ILE A 29 -5.38 8.97 -7.02
N VAL A 30 -5.10 10.26 -7.24
CA VAL A 30 -4.13 11.04 -6.47
C VAL A 30 -4.46 11.00 -4.98
N LYS A 31 -5.71 11.31 -4.63
CA LYS A 31 -6.15 11.27 -3.23
C LYS A 31 -6.04 9.88 -2.61
N VAL A 32 -6.30 8.83 -3.37
CA VAL A 32 -6.19 7.47 -2.85
C VAL A 32 -4.73 7.13 -2.55
N ILE A 33 -3.81 7.52 -3.43
CA ILE A 33 -2.38 7.35 -3.20
C ILE A 33 -1.91 8.18 -2.00
N ASP A 34 -2.35 9.44 -1.87
CA ASP A 34 -2.06 10.29 -0.70
C ASP A 34 -2.43 9.57 0.62
N ASP A 35 -3.66 9.04 0.69
CA ASP A 35 -4.21 8.38 1.88
C ASP A 35 -3.43 7.07 2.21
N LEU A 36 -3.01 6.32 1.19
CA LEU A 36 -2.23 5.10 1.32
C LEU A 36 -0.79 5.38 1.76
N ARG A 37 -0.16 6.40 1.17
CA ARG A 37 1.17 6.89 1.54
C ARG A 37 1.22 7.32 2.99
N TYR A 38 0.26 8.12 3.43
CA TYR A 38 0.13 8.51 4.84
C TYR A 38 -0.03 7.29 5.76
N SER A 39 -0.85 6.31 5.37
CA SER A 39 -1.05 5.08 6.14
C SER A 39 0.24 4.23 6.21
N TRP A 40 1.03 4.22 5.12
CA TRP A 40 2.32 3.53 5.08
C TRP A 40 3.33 4.19 6.00
N ASP A 41 3.43 5.51 6.02
CA ASP A 41 4.37 6.23 6.89
C ASP A 41 4.18 5.85 8.36
N GLU A 42 2.91 5.81 8.82
CA GLU A 42 2.56 5.40 10.18
C GLU A 42 2.99 3.94 10.46
N ALA A 43 2.74 3.04 9.51
CA ALA A 43 3.14 1.63 9.63
C ALA A 43 4.67 1.46 9.61
N ALA A 44 5.36 2.21 8.75
CA ALA A 44 6.81 2.19 8.62
C ALA A 44 7.48 2.68 9.89
N ILE A 45 6.96 3.75 10.53
CA ILE A 45 7.46 4.23 11.83
C ILE A 45 7.40 3.12 12.88
N ALA A 46 6.31 2.36 12.93
CA ALA A 46 6.16 1.26 13.87
C ALA A 46 7.12 0.08 13.61
N LEU A 47 7.80 0.04 12.46
CA LEU A 47 8.74 -1.02 12.07
C LEU A 47 10.21 -0.54 12.06
N LYS A 48 10.48 0.71 12.47
CA LYS A 48 11.82 1.33 12.39
C LYS A 48 12.80 0.93 13.50
N ASP A 49 12.37 0.15 14.49
CA ASP A 49 13.25 -0.34 15.56
C ASP A 49 12.88 -1.74 16.04
N TYR A 50 13.81 -2.35 16.78
CA TYR A 50 13.64 -3.70 17.33
C TYR A 50 12.37 -3.89 18.18
N GLN A 51 11.95 -2.88 18.96
CA GLN A 51 10.76 -3.01 19.81
C GLN A 51 9.48 -3.04 18.97
N GLY A 52 9.42 -2.18 17.95
CA GLY A 52 8.36 -2.14 16.96
C GLY A 52 8.21 -3.48 16.22
N ILE A 53 9.33 -4.05 15.77
CA ILE A 53 9.37 -5.38 15.15
C ILE A 53 8.87 -6.46 16.10
N GLN A 54 9.34 -6.45 17.34
CA GLN A 54 8.94 -7.43 18.34
C GLN A 54 7.42 -7.36 18.59
N SER A 55 6.87 -6.15 18.69
CA SER A 55 5.43 -5.91 18.82
C SER A 55 4.67 -6.43 17.60
N PHE A 56 5.14 -6.08 16.40
CA PHE A 56 4.58 -6.55 15.13
C PHE A 56 4.57 -8.08 15.02
N CYS A 57 5.66 -8.73 15.42
CA CYS A 57 5.78 -10.19 15.40
C CYS A 57 4.88 -10.89 16.43
N ALA A 58 4.65 -10.24 17.58
CA ALA A 58 3.80 -10.77 18.65
C ALA A 58 2.30 -10.53 18.37
N ASN A 59 1.94 -9.50 17.62
CA ASN A 59 0.56 -9.13 17.36
C ASN A 59 0.11 -9.53 15.95
N LYS A 60 -0.72 -10.57 15.88
CA LYS A 60 -1.30 -11.05 14.62
C LYS A 60 -2.13 -9.96 13.90
N ALA A 61 -2.85 -9.12 14.65
CA ALA A 61 -3.69 -8.09 14.05
C ALA A 61 -2.85 -6.99 13.38
N ASP A 62 -1.75 -6.58 14.01
CA ASP A 62 -0.84 -5.59 13.42
C ASP A 62 -0.19 -6.14 12.15
N LYS A 63 0.20 -7.41 12.16
CA LYS A 63 0.72 -8.11 10.97
C LYS A 63 -0.28 -8.15 9.83
N GLU A 64 -1.50 -8.57 10.09
CA GLU A 64 -2.56 -8.62 9.08
C GLU A 64 -2.90 -7.22 8.55
N LYS A 65 -2.88 -6.20 9.41
CA LYS A 65 -3.11 -4.80 9.02
C LYS A 65 -2.03 -4.29 8.07
N THR A 66 -0.74 -4.48 8.37
CA THR A 66 0.35 -4.00 7.50
C THR A 66 0.40 -4.77 6.18
N LEU A 67 0.18 -6.09 6.20
CA LEU A 67 0.12 -6.88 4.97
C LEU A 67 -1.05 -6.44 4.08
N LYS A 68 -2.22 -6.20 4.68
CA LYS A 68 -3.37 -5.66 3.96
C LYS A 68 -3.08 -4.28 3.38
N LEU A 69 -2.41 -3.41 4.12
CA LEU A 69 -2.03 -2.09 3.63
C LEU A 69 -1.11 -2.18 2.40
N LEU A 70 -0.12 -3.08 2.43
CA LEU A 70 0.73 -3.33 1.27
C LEU A 70 -0.07 -3.90 0.07
N ASP A 71 -0.99 -4.83 0.30
CA ASP A 71 -1.89 -5.33 -0.74
C ASP A 71 -2.74 -4.20 -1.35
N ASP A 72 -3.26 -3.30 -0.51
CA ASP A 72 -4.04 -2.15 -0.94
C ASP A 72 -3.17 -1.16 -1.74
N ILE A 73 -1.90 -0.92 -1.36
CA ILE A 73 -0.93 -0.12 -2.13
C ILE A 73 -0.71 -0.73 -3.52
N HIS A 74 -0.33 -2.01 -3.59
CA HIS A 74 -0.08 -2.67 -4.89
C HIS A 74 -1.31 -2.70 -5.80
N HIS A 75 -2.51 -2.84 -5.21
CA HIS A 75 -3.75 -2.78 -5.95
C HIS A 75 -3.95 -1.43 -6.65
N TRP A 76 -3.68 -0.33 -5.94
CA TRP A 76 -3.83 1.01 -6.48
C TRP A 76 -2.67 1.40 -7.40
N ASP A 77 -1.45 0.94 -7.13
CA ASP A 77 -0.29 1.10 -8.01
C ASP A 77 -0.52 0.45 -9.38
N THR A 78 -1.15 -0.74 -9.41
CA THR A 78 -1.57 -1.36 -10.68
C THR A 78 -2.53 -0.46 -11.46
N THR A 79 -3.47 0.19 -10.78
CA THR A 79 -4.42 1.11 -11.44
C THR A 79 -3.69 2.36 -11.93
N LEU A 80 -2.81 2.91 -11.10
CA LEU A 80 -2.01 4.10 -11.40
C LEU A 80 -1.09 3.86 -12.59
N TYR A 81 -0.47 2.68 -12.68
CA TYR A 81 0.37 2.27 -13.79
C TYR A 81 -0.31 2.52 -15.14
N TYR A 82 -1.56 2.09 -15.30
CA TYR A 82 -2.28 2.27 -16.57
C TYR A 82 -2.59 3.74 -16.87
N VAL A 83 -2.87 4.55 -15.85
CA VAL A 83 -3.12 5.99 -16.01
C VAL A 83 -1.84 6.70 -16.44
N VAL A 84 -0.74 6.47 -15.74
CA VAL A 84 0.57 7.07 -16.03
C VAL A 84 1.10 6.59 -17.38
N LYS A 85 0.96 5.29 -17.70
CA LYS A 85 1.39 4.72 -18.97
C LYS A 85 0.68 5.37 -20.15
N LYS A 86 -0.63 5.55 -20.05
CA LYS A 86 -1.39 6.25 -21.09
C LYS A 86 -0.88 7.67 -21.28
N LYS A 87 -0.63 8.42 -20.20
CA LYS A 87 -0.07 9.77 -20.28
C LYS A 87 1.30 9.75 -20.96
N TYR A 88 2.20 8.83 -20.59
CA TYR A 88 3.51 8.69 -21.22
C TYR A 88 3.40 8.38 -22.72
N GLU A 89 2.51 7.47 -23.12
CA GLU A 89 2.27 7.15 -24.53
C GLU A 89 1.78 8.36 -25.33
N GLU A 90 1.01 9.27 -24.71
CA GLU A 90 0.49 10.49 -25.34
C GLU A 90 1.51 11.64 -25.38
N THR A 91 2.31 11.82 -24.33
CA THR A 91 3.13 13.05 -24.14
C THR A 91 4.63 12.82 -24.15
N GLN A 92 5.09 11.57 -23.95
CA GLN A 92 6.49 11.21 -23.71
C GLN A 92 7.11 11.98 -22.53
N ASP A 93 6.30 12.29 -21.50
CA ASP A 93 6.72 12.98 -20.30
C ASP A 93 7.73 12.15 -19.49
N LYS A 94 8.88 12.74 -19.19
CA LYS A 94 9.95 12.07 -18.42
C LYS A 94 9.53 11.77 -16.98
N GLU A 95 8.69 12.60 -16.39
CA GLU A 95 8.17 12.37 -15.04
C GLU A 95 7.29 11.12 -15.03
N ALA A 96 6.50 10.90 -16.09
CA ALA A 96 5.69 9.70 -16.25
C ALA A 96 6.56 8.45 -16.43
N GLU A 97 7.66 8.54 -17.18
CA GLU A 97 8.65 7.46 -17.31
C GLU A 97 9.31 7.09 -15.98
N ILE A 98 9.65 8.08 -15.15
CA ILE A 98 10.22 7.84 -13.81
C ILE A 98 9.18 7.18 -12.91
N THR A 99 7.97 7.72 -12.86
CA THR A 99 6.85 7.18 -12.07
C THR A 99 6.57 5.72 -12.40
N LEU A 100 6.56 5.36 -13.70
CA LEU A 100 6.36 3.97 -14.13
C LEU A 100 7.46 3.04 -13.60
N ARG A 101 8.72 3.50 -13.58
CA ARG A 101 9.84 2.71 -13.04
C ARG A 101 9.75 2.54 -11.53
N ASP A 102 9.29 3.55 -10.80
CA ASP A 102 9.07 3.44 -9.36
C ASP A 102 7.96 2.44 -9.05
N ILE A 103 6.83 2.51 -9.76
CA ILE A 103 5.73 1.54 -9.67
C ILE A 103 6.24 0.12 -10.00
N GLU A 104 6.93 -0.06 -11.12
CA GLU A 104 7.46 -1.37 -11.52
C GLU A 104 8.43 -1.93 -10.46
N THR A 105 9.24 -1.09 -9.83
CA THR A 105 10.13 -1.51 -8.74
C THR A 105 9.34 -2.01 -7.54
N LEU A 106 8.29 -1.31 -7.10
CA LEU A 106 7.44 -1.77 -6.00
C LEU A 106 6.74 -3.10 -6.33
N GLU A 107 6.16 -3.19 -7.53
CA GLU A 107 5.40 -4.35 -7.99
C GLU A 107 6.25 -5.59 -8.25
N THR A 108 7.56 -5.44 -8.46
CA THR A 108 8.44 -6.57 -8.76
C THR A 108 9.37 -6.91 -7.61
N ASP A 109 10.05 -5.92 -7.04
CA ASP A 109 11.10 -6.12 -6.05
C ASP A 109 10.59 -6.11 -4.61
N PHE A 110 9.47 -5.42 -4.34
CA PHE A 110 8.96 -5.18 -3.00
C PHE A 110 7.52 -5.64 -2.78
N THR A 111 7.10 -6.70 -3.47
CA THR A 111 5.76 -7.29 -3.32
C THR A 111 5.42 -7.63 -1.87
N THR A 112 4.13 -7.64 -1.54
CA THR A 112 3.63 -8.10 -0.23
C THR A 112 4.10 -9.51 0.11
N LEU A 113 4.21 -10.40 -0.88
CA LEU A 113 4.75 -11.76 -0.67
C LEU A 113 6.21 -11.71 -0.21
N LYS A 114 7.06 -10.95 -0.90
CA LYS A 114 8.48 -10.78 -0.53
C LYS A 114 8.63 -10.16 0.86
N PHE A 115 7.80 -9.16 1.19
CA PHE A 115 7.79 -8.58 2.53
C PHE A 115 7.38 -9.59 3.60
N LYS A 116 6.35 -10.40 3.32
CA LYS A 116 5.90 -11.47 4.20
C LYS A 116 6.99 -12.52 4.43
N GLU A 117 7.67 -12.94 3.38
CA GLU A 117 8.80 -13.87 3.46
C GLU A 117 9.93 -13.29 4.31
N PHE A 118 10.32 -12.04 4.05
CA PHE A 118 11.34 -11.31 4.81
C PHE A 118 11.04 -11.24 6.31
N ILE A 119 9.79 -10.96 6.70
CA ILE A 119 9.40 -10.87 8.11
C ILE A 119 9.14 -12.24 8.76
N GLN A 120 8.73 -13.27 8.00
CA GLN A 120 8.45 -14.60 8.56
C GLN A 120 9.69 -15.23 9.20
N ASP A 121 10.84 -15.09 8.55
CA ASP A 121 12.13 -15.60 9.05
C ASP A 121 12.51 -15.00 10.41
N GLU A 122 12.00 -13.81 10.69
CA GLU A 122 12.47 -12.95 11.79
C GLU A 122 11.55 -13.02 12.99
N CYS A 123 10.24 -13.08 12.74
CA CYS A 123 9.31 -13.48 13.80
C CYS A 123 9.58 -14.91 14.30
N GLY A 124 10.18 -15.77 13.48
CA GLY A 124 10.70 -17.08 13.91
C GLY A 124 11.87 -16.97 14.88
N GLN A 125 12.89 -16.19 14.53
CA GLN A 125 14.09 -15.98 15.37
C GLN A 125 13.76 -15.27 16.70
N ILE A 126 12.93 -14.23 16.68
CA ILE A 126 12.49 -13.53 17.90
C ILE A 126 11.74 -14.46 18.84
N LYS A 127 10.95 -15.40 18.30
CA LYS A 127 10.24 -16.39 19.12
C LYS A 127 11.23 -17.32 19.82
N VAL A 128 12.27 -17.80 19.15
CA VAL A 128 13.31 -18.66 19.75
C VAL A 128 14.01 -17.94 20.91
N ILE A 129 14.42 -16.69 20.71
CA ILE A 129 15.10 -15.88 21.74
C ILE A 129 14.20 -15.66 22.96
N ARG A 130 12.89 -15.44 22.74
CA ARG A 130 11.92 -15.28 23.82
C ARG A 130 11.61 -16.60 24.51
N ASP A 131 11.68 -17.73 23.85
CA ASP A 131 11.33 -19.00 24.49
C ASP A 131 12.54 -19.60 25.25
N ASP A 132 13.79 -19.27 24.88
CA ASP A 132 15.07 -19.65 25.54
C ASP A 132 15.72 -18.47 26.33
N PHE A 133 15.02 -17.95 27.36
CA PHE A 133 15.42 -16.82 28.22
C PHE A 133 16.67 -17.06 29.11
N ASP A 134 17.82 -17.38 28.55
CA ASP A 134 19.10 -17.25 29.26
C ASP A 134 19.97 -16.11 28.71
N GLU A 135 20.73 -15.46 29.60
CA GLU A 135 21.58 -14.30 29.27
C GLU A 135 22.67 -14.65 28.24
N VAL A 136 23.00 -15.94 28.12
CA VAL A 136 23.99 -16.48 27.19
C VAL A 136 23.44 -16.50 25.76
N THR A 137 22.20 -16.94 25.60
CA THR A 137 21.43 -17.00 24.35
C THR A 137 21.21 -15.58 23.83
N ILE A 138 20.81 -14.64 24.67
CA ILE A 138 20.65 -13.22 24.27
C ILE A 138 21.96 -12.66 23.69
N LYS A 139 23.11 -12.89 24.36
CA LYS A 139 24.41 -12.42 23.87
C LYS A 139 24.84 -13.10 22.56
N GLN A 140 24.46 -14.35 22.36
CA GLN A 140 24.73 -15.07 21.11
C GLN A 140 23.93 -14.50 19.92
N TYR A 141 22.68 -14.08 20.16
CA TYR A 141 21.80 -13.56 19.12
C TYR A 141 21.82 -12.04 18.94
N GLU A 142 22.42 -11.27 19.86
CA GLU A 142 22.47 -9.80 19.80
C GLU A 142 23.02 -9.28 18.46
N LYS A 143 24.07 -9.92 17.94
CA LYS A 143 24.64 -9.54 16.63
C LYS A 143 23.69 -9.83 15.47
N ALA A 144 22.94 -10.93 15.54
CA ALA A 144 21.95 -11.30 14.52
C ALA A 144 20.76 -10.33 14.55
N ILE A 145 20.25 -10.03 15.74
CA ILE A 145 19.18 -9.04 15.96
C ILE A 145 19.55 -7.69 15.35
N ARG A 146 20.72 -7.13 15.67
CA ARG A 146 21.14 -5.82 15.15
C ARG A 146 21.36 -5.82 13.64
N LYS A 147 21.87 -6.93 13.10
CA LYS A 147 22.04 -7.07 11.65
C LYS A 147 20.67 -7.05 10.97
N PHE A 148 19.72 -7.82 11.49
CA PHE A 148 18.36 -7.85 10.97
C PHE A 148 17.66 -6.49 11.09
N GLU A 149 17.70 -5.84 12.25
CA GLU A 149 17.10 -4.51 12.44
C GLU A 149 17.59 -3.53 11.36
N LYS A 150 18.89 -3.55 11.06
CA LYS A 150 19.47 -2.75 9.98
C LYS A 150 18.94 -3.14 8.60
N GLU A 151 18.82 -4.44 8.32
CA GLU A 151 18.29 -4.95 7.04
C GLU A 151 16.81 -4.61 6.86
N LEU A 152 15.99 -4.71 7.92
CA LEU A 152 14.58 -4.30 7.88
C LEU A 152 14.44 -2.81 7.68
N ILE A 153 15.18 -1.99 8.45
CA ILE A 153 15.14 -0.53 8.28
C ILE A 153 15.49 -0.16 6.84
N ALA A 154 16.52 -0.78 6.26
CA ALA A 154 16.87 -0.57 4.87
C ALA A 154 15.74 -0.99 3.92
N TYR A 155 15.12 -2.14 4.15
CA TYR A 155 14.00 -2.64 3.33
C TYR A 155 12.79 -1.71 3.38
N ILE A 156 12.36 -1.31 4.59
CA ILE A 156 11.25 -0.38 4.81
C ILE A 156 11.54 0.99 4.18
N ASN A 157 12.76 1.51 4.34
CA ASN A 157 13.13 2.79 3.74
C ASN A 157 13.04 2.78 2.22
N ILE A 158 13.40 1.67 1.55
CA ILE A 158 13.27 1.58 0.09
C ILE A 158 11.80 1.60 -0.33
N ILE A 159 10.92 0.89 0.39
CA ILE A 159 9.46 0.95 0.11
C ILE A 159 8.93 2.37 0.33
N THR A 160 9.25 2.98 1.47
CA THR A 160 8.83 4.35 1.78
C THR A 160 9.30 5.33 0.71
N GLU A 161 10.57 5.29 0.31
CA GLU A 161 11.11 6.16 -0.73
C GLU A 161 10.37 6.00 -2.06
N ARG A 162 10.05 4.77 -2.46
CA ARG A 162 9.31 4.54 -3.71
C ARG A 162 7.87 5.07 -3.65
N ILE A 163 7.17 4.83 -2.55
CA ILE A 163 5.81 5.33 -2.35
C ILE A 163 5.80 6.86 -2.31
N ASP A 164 6.75 7.49 -1.61
CA ASP A 164 6.92 8.95 -1.57
C ASP A 164 7.19 9.53 -2.96
N ASN A 165 8.08 8.91 -3.74
CA ASN A 165 8.37 9.38 -5.11
C ASN A 165 7.15 9.25 -6.03
N ILE A 166 6.40 8.14 -5.93
CA ILE A 166 5.17 7.95 -6.71
C ILE A 166 4.18 9.05 -6.38
N ASP A 167 3.94 9.30 -5.09
CA ASP A 167 3.07 10.36 -4.61
C ASP A 167 3.51 11.73 -5.15
N GLU A 168 4.77 12.11 -4.97
CA GLU A 168 5.31 13.38 -5.47
C GLU A 168 5.12 13.55 -6.98
N HIS A 169 5.47 12.52 -7.77
CA HIS A 169 5.39 12.61 -9.22
C HIS A 169 3.94 12.72 -9.71
N ILE A 170 2.97 12.02 -9.11
CA ILE A 170 1.58 12.09 -9.59
C ILE A 170 0.96 13.48 -9.38
N HIS A 171 1.41 14.25 -8.38
CA HIS A 171 1.01 15.65 -8.20
C HIS A 171 1.54 16.55 -9.33
N HIS A 172 2.74 16.25 -9.87
CA HIS A 172 3.30 16.95 -11.03
C HIS A 172 2.66 16.54 -12.36
N LEU A 173 2.16 15.31 -12.45
CA LEU A 173 1.56 14.78 -13.67
C LEU A 173 0.14 15.30 -13.94
N HIS A 174 -0.50 15.99 -13.00
CA HIS A 174 -1.85 16.55 -13.14
C HIS A 174 -2.84 15.51 -13.72
N LEU A 175 -2.97 14.36 -13.04
CA LEU A 175 -3.74 13.19 -13.51
C LEU A 175 -5.27 13.32 -13.36
N ASP A 176 -5.80 14.53 -13.12
CA ASP A 176 -7.22 14.81 -12.89
C ASP A 176 -8.05 14.95 -14.20
#